data_AF-A0A3M1CJ44-F1
#
_entry.id   AF-A0A3M1CJ44-F1
#
_cell.length_a   1.000
_cell.length_b   1.000
_cell.length_c   1.000
_cell.angle_alpha   90.00
_cell.angle_beta   90.00
_cell.angle_gamma   90.00
#
_symmetry.space_group_name_H-M   'P 1'
#
loop_
_entity.id
_entity.type
_entity.pdbx_description
1 polymer ?
#
loop_
_entity_poly.entity_id
_entity_poly.type
_entity_poly.pdbx_seq_one_letter_code
_entity_poly.pdbx_strand_id
1 'polypeptide(L)'
;MVVEFASRISELGRQPYSAREFLLKYQDRVLFGTDGPWPEQRYWYYWRFLETQDEYFPYSEKPFPPQGMWRIYGVFLPDQALQNIYYRNAARLIPGIRQRLQRQGLLEAAPSP
;
A
#
# COMPACT_ATOMS: atom_id res chain seq x y z
N MET A 1 17.30 2.74 4.02
CA MET A 1 16.31 1.91 4.74
C MET A 1 14.94 2.16 4.12
N VAL A 2 14.18 1.09 3.88
CA VAL A 2 12.85 1.10 3.24
C VAL A 2 11.96 0.19 4.09
N VAL A 3 10.66 0.48 4.17
CA VAL A 3 9.70 -0.25 5.02
C VAL A 3 8.49 -0.69 4.21
N GLU A 4 7.75 -1.66 4.71
CA GLU A 4 6.44 -2.07 4.21
C GLU A 4 5.52 -2.31 5.42
N PHE A 5 4.21 -2.30 5.23
CA PHE A 5 3.24 -2.30 6.33
C PHE A 5 2.65 -3.68 6.66
N ALA A 6 3.00 -4.73 5.93
CA ALA A 6 2.63 -6.12 6.22
C ALA A 6 1.14 -6.24 6.56
N SER A 7 0.80 -7.14 7.48
CA SER A 7 -0.54 -7.34 8.03
C SER A 7 -0.92 -6.24 9.06
N ARG A 8 -0.50 -4.98 8.88
CA ARG A 8 -0.67 -3.88 9.86
C ARG A 8 -1.60 -2.75 9.43
N ILE A 9 -2.37 -2.91 8.35
CA ILE A 9 -3.41 -1.91 8.02
C ILE A 9 -4.45 -1.72 9.14
N SER A 10 -4.64 -2.74 9.98
CA SER A 10 -5.49 -2.67 11.17
C SER A 10 -4.99 -1.68 12.23
N GLU A 11 -3.69 -1.51 12.36
CA GLU A 11 -3.05 -0.58 13.29
C GLU A 11 -2.99 0.83 12.68
N LEU A 12 -2.56 0.91 11.42
CA LEU A 12 -2.44 2.18 10.70
C LEU A 12 -3.79 2.86 10.51
N GLY A 13 -4.79 2.09 10.07
CA GLY A 13 -6.12 2.62 9.80
C GLY A 13 -6.92 2.96 11.05
N ARG A 14 -6.44 2.65 12.27
CA ARG A 14 -6.97 3.22 13.51
C ARG A 14 -6.48 4.64 13.80
N GLN A 15 -5.38 5.03 13.16
CA GLN A 15 -4.73 6.33 13.32
C GLN A 15 -4.59 7.00 11.94
N PRO A 16 -5.70 7.26 11.22
CA PRO A 16 -5.66 7.61 9.80
C PRO A 16 -4.88 8.90 9.52
N TYR A 17 -4.94 9.89 10.41
CA TYR A 17 -4.21 11.15 10.25
C TYR A 17 -2.70 10.95 10.30
N SER A 18 -2.20 10.32 11.37
CA SER A 18 -0.77 10.04 11.54
C SER A 18 -0.24 9.08 10.48
N ALA A 19 -1.03 8.04 10.14
CA ALA A 19 -0.67 7.10 9.08
C ALA A 19 -0.57 7.79 7.72
N ARG A 20 -1.53 8.65 7.38
CA ARG A 20 -1.50 9.46 6.16
C ARG A 20 -0.25 10.34 6.10
N GLU A 21 0.02 11.11 7.16
CA GLU A 21 1.18 12.00 7.21
C GLU A 21 2.49 11.23 7.03
N PHE A 22 2.62 10.07 7.69
CA PHE A 22 3.78 9.20 7.54
C PHE A 22 3.93 8.70 6.10
N LEU A 23 2.85 8.16 5.52
CA LEU A 23 2.86 7.62 4.16
C LEU A 23 3.17 8.69 3.12
N LEU A 24 2.69 9.92 3.29
CA LEU A 24 3.03 11.04 2.42
C LEU A 24 4.49 11.49 2.56
N LYS A 25 4.96 11.63 3.80
CA LYS A 25 6.31 12.09 4.11
C LYS A 25 7.38 11.11 3.62
N TYR A 26 7.10 9.82 3.68
CA TYR A 26 8.04 8.76 3.33
C TYR A 26 7.58 7.94 2.12
N GLN A 27 6.76 8.52 1.25
CA GLN A 27 6.18 7.82 0.10
C GLN A 27 7.22 7.16 -0.81
N ASP A 28 8.44 7.69 -0.88
CA ASP A 28 9.56 7.15 -1.66
C ASP A 28 10.31 6.01 -0.95
N ARG A 29 9.86 5.60 0.24
CA ARG A 29 10.50 4.60 1.11
C ARG A 29 9.53 3.56 1.68
N VAL A 30 8.30 3.53 1.19
CA VAL A 30 7.27 2.56 1.60
C VAL A 30 6.98 1.62 0.43
N LEU A 31 7.05 0.31 0.63
CA LEU A 31 6.55 -0.67 -0.35
C LEU A 31 5.16 -1.16 0.06
N PHE A 32 4.41 -1.63 -0.93
CA PHE A 32 3.19 -2.39 -0.73
C PHE A 32 3.49 -3.84 -0.33
N GLY A 33 2.85 -4.32 0.74
CA GLY A 33 2.95 -5.70 1.23
C GLY A 33 1.78 -6.05 2.13
N THR A 34 1.31 -7.30 2.09
CA THR A 34 0.09 -7.76 2.81
C THR A 34 0.34 -8.87 3.84
N ASP A 35 1.55 -9.43 3.88
CA ASP A 35 1.99 -10.49 4.80
C ASP A 35 0.99 -11.66 4.90
N GLY A 36 0.68 -12.29 3.77
CA GLY A 36 -0.13 -13.49 3.75
C GLY A 36 -0.63 -13.92 2.37
N PRO A 37 -1.35 -15.06 2.30
CA PRO A 37 -1.90 -15.60 1.07
C PRO A 37 -2.92 -14.64 0.41
N TRP A 38 -3.35 -15.00 -0.81
CA TRP A 38 -3.94 -14.12 -1.82
C TRP A 38 -5.48 -14.22 -1.95
N PRO A 39 -6.34 -14.10 -0.92
CA PRO A 39 -7.75 -13.88 -1.22
C PRO A 39 -7.88 -12.47 -1.81
N GLU A 40 -8.55 -12.36 -2.95
CA GLU A 40 -8.78 -11.09 -3.65
C GLU A 40 -9.36 -10.02 -2.72
N GLN A 41 -10.27 -10.42 -1.82
CA GLN A 41 -10.88 -9.56 -0.80
C GLN A 41 -9.86 -8.84 0.09
N ARG A 42 -8.69 -9.44 0.36
CA ARG A 42 -7.64 -8.77 1.12
C ARG A 42 -7.12 -7.56 0.36
N TYR A 43 -6.86 -7.66 -0.94
CA TYR A 43 -6.40 -6.53 -1.75
C TYR A 43 -7.43 -5.39 -1.76
N TRP A 44 -8.71 -5.72 -1.86
CA TRP A 44 -9.79 -4.73 -1.78
C TRP A 44 -9.74 -3.91 -0.48
N TYR A 45 -9.42 -4.52 0.67
CA TYR A 45 -9.27 -3.76 1.92
C TYR A 45 -8.02 -2.88 1.94
N TYR A 46 -6.93 -3.31 1.32
CA TYR A 46 -5.70 -2.51 1.24
C TYR A 46 -5.87 -1.33 0.28
N TRP A 47 -6.49 -1.54 -0.88
CA TRP A 47 -6.84 -0.46 -1.80
C TRP A 47 -7.82 0.50 -1.15
N ARG A 48 -8.89 0.00 -0.51
CA ARG A 48 -9.83 0.84 0.22
C ARG A 48 -9.14 1.68 1.30
N PHE A 49 -8.24 1.07 2.07
CA PHE A 49 -7.42 1.78 3.05
C PHE A 49 -6.57 2.88 2.43
N LEU A 50 -5.86 2.61 1.34
CA LEU A 50 -4.91 3.56 0.75
C LEU A 50 -5.60 4.66 -0.08
N GLU A 51 -6.66 4.32 -0.82
CA GLU A 51 -7.19 5.13 -1.92
C GLU A 51 -8.44 5.93 -1.56
N THR A 52 -9.12 5.60 -0.46
CA THR A 52 -10.42 6.22 -0.12
C THR A 52 -10.37 7.06 1.15
N GLN A 53 -11.39 7.90 1.33
CA GLN A 53 -11.71 8.56 2.59
C GLN A 53 -12.75 7.76 3.40
N ASP A 54 -12.95 6.49 3.07
CA ASP A 54 -14.00 5.70 3.69
C ASP A 54 -13.75 5.53 5.18
N GLU A 55 -14.82 5.60 5.95
CA GLU A 55 -14.77 5.52 7.40
C GLU A 55 -15.34 4.20 7.88
N TYR A 56 -14.80 3.70 8.98
CA TYR A 56 -15.38 2.63 9.78
C TYR A 56 -15.73 1.36 8.97
N PHE A 57 -14.74 0.80 8.24
CA PHE A 57 -14.90 -0.43 7.46
C PHE A 57 -14.06 -1.61 8.00
N PRO A 58 -14.46 -2.88 7.74
CA PRO A 58 -13.67 -4.04 8.14
C PRO A 58 -12.32 -4.09 7.43
N TYR A 59 -11.27 -4.54 8.10
CA TYR A 59 -9.92 -4.60 7.52
C TYR A 59 -9.49 -6.02 7.09
N SER A 60 -10.32 -7.03 7.39
CA SER A 60 -10.03 -8.43 7.13
C SER A 60 -11.22 -9.12 6.49
N GLU A 61 -10.88 -10.09 5.64
CA GLU A 61 -11.75 -11.10 5.05
C GLU A 61 -12.36 -12.07 6.08
N LYS A 62 -11.76 -12.16 7.27
CA LYS A 62 -12.18 -13.10 8.30
C LYS A 62 -13.35 -12.54 9.12
N PRO A 63 -14.32 -13.39 9.51
CA PRO A 63 -15.42 -12.97 10.40
C PRO A 63 -14.92 -12.56 11.79
N PHE A 64 -13.83 -13.20 12.26
CA PHE A 64 -13.10 -12.79 13.46
C PHE A 64 -11.73 -12.24 13.04
N PRO A 65 -11.54 -10.91 13.06
CA PRO A 65 -10.32 -10.28 12.60
C PRO A 65 -9.11 -10.65 13.48
N PRO A 66 -7.91 -10.81 12.91
CA PRO A 66 -6.76 -11.42 13.60
C PRO A 66 -6.02 -10.52 14.60
N GLN A 67 -6.27 -9.21 14.63
CA GLN A 67 -5.59 -8.29 15.57
C GLN A 67 -6.58 -7.71 16.58
N GLY A 68 -7.74 -7.22 16.14
CA GLY A 68 -8.80 -6.90 17.07
C GLY A 68 -10.12 -6.51 16.44
N MET A 69 -11.14 -6.43 17.28
CA MET A 69 -12.55 -6.27 16.90
C MET A 69 -12.91 -4.81 16.60
N TRP A 70 -12.05 -4.11 15.86
CA TRP A 70 -12.26 -2.73 15.44
C TRP A 70 -12.36 -2.62 13.93
N ARG A 71 -12.89 -1.49 13.48
CA ARG A 71 -12.90 -1.06 12.08
C ARG A 71 -11.85 0.01 11.86
N ILE A 72 -11.47 0.21 10.61
CA ILE A 72 -10.45 1.18 10.21
C ILE A 72 -11.00 2.24 9.26
N TYR A 73 -10.18 3.25 8.99
CA TYR A 73 -10.46 4.40 8.14
C TYR A 73 -9.42 4.48 7.02
N GLY A 74 -9.83 5.00 5.87
CA GLY A 74 -8.97 5.21 4.71
C GLY A 74 -8.07 6.44 4.89
N VAL A 75 -6.95 6.47 4.17
CA VAL A 75 -5.93 7.53 4.23
C VAL A 75 -5.87 8.40 2.97
N PHE A 76 -6.69 8.09 1.96
CA PHE A 76 -6.87 8.88 0.72
C PHE A 76 -5.57 9.45 0.14
N LEU A 77 -4.61 8.58 -0.18
CA LEU A 77 -3.34 8.99 -0.75
C LEU A 77 -3.50 9.48 -2.19
N PRO A 78 -2.75 10.53 -2.60
CA PRO A 78 -2.73 10.97 -3.99
C PRO A 78 -2.01 9.96 -4.89
N ASP A 79 -2.34 9.95 -6.19
CA ASP A 79 -1.79 9.03 -7.20
C ASP A 79 -0.28 8.90 -7.15
N GLN A 80 0.45 10.00 -6.95
CA GLN A 80 1.90 9.96 -6.91
C GLN A 80 2.42 9.12 -5.73
N ALA A 81 1.79 9.21 -4.57
CA ALA A 81 2.14 8.39 -3.40
C ALA A 81 1.74 6.94 -3.62
N LEU A 82 0.55 6.69 -4.20
CA LEU A 82 0.08 5.35 -4.54
C LEU A 82 1.03 4.64 -5.51
N GLN A 83 1.44 5.30 -6.60
CA GLN A 83 2.39 4.74 -7.57
C GLN A 83 3.75 4.42 -6.93
N ASN A 84 4.22 5.28 -6.02
CA ASN A 84 5.45 5.03 -5.28
C ASN A 84 5.34 3.77 -4.42
N ILE A 85 4.27 3.66 -3.65
CA ILE A 85 3.99 2.52 -2.76
C ILE A 85 3.78 1.22 -3.55
N TYR A 86 3.00 1.26 -4.62
CA TYR A 86 2.63 0.07 -5.38
C TYR A 86 3.76 -0.50 -6.22
N TYR A 87 4.56 0.34 -6.89
CA TYR A 87 5.52 -0.21 -7.85
C TYR A 87 6.82 0.58 -8.04
N ARG A 88 6.84 1.92 -7.93
CA ARG A 88 8.08 2.66 -8.25
C ARG A 88 9.19 2.37 -7.24
N ASN A 89 8.85 2.23 -5.96
CA ASN A 89 9.83 1.87 -4.93
C ASN A 89 10.34 0.44 -5.13
N ALA A 90 9.45 -0.52 -5.44
CA ALA A 90 9.83 -1.89 -5.78
C ALA A 90 10.74 -1.95 -7.01
N ALA A 91 10.43 -1.17 -8.06
CA ALA A 91 11.23 -1.10 -9.29
C ALA A 91 12.65 -0.58 -9.08
N ARG A 92 12.89 0.22 -8.03
CA ARG A 92 14.22 0.70 -7.66
C ARG A 92 15.02 -0.33 -6.87
N LEU A 93 14.36 -1.21 -6.12
CA LEU A 93 15.00 -2.05 -5.10
C LEU A 93 15.07 -3.53 -5.46
N ILE A 94 14.05 -4.07 -6.15
CA ILE A 94 13.91 -5.49 -6.44
C ILE A 94 14.40 -5.77 -7.87
N PRO A 95 15.44 -6.62 -8.05
CA PRO A 95 15.93 -6.97 -9.37
C PRO A 95 14.83 -7.50 -10.30
N GLY A 96 14.81 -7.06 -11.55
CA GLY A 96 13.86 -7.52 -12.57
C GLY A 96 12.51 -6.80 -12.61
N ILE A 97 12.09 -6.13 -11.52
CA ILE A 97 10.78 -5.45 -11.48
C ILE A 97 10.74 -4.27 -12.46
N ARG A 98 11.78 -3.44 -12.50
CA ARG A 98 11.86 -2.31 -13.44
C ARG A 98 11.69 -2.76 -14.89
N GLN A 99 12.42 -3.79 -15.31
CA GLN A 99 12.35 -4.32 -16.67
C GLN A 99 10.95 -4.86 -16.99
N ARG A 100 10.31 -5.53 -16.03
CA ARG A 100 8.94 -6.03 -16.20
C ARG A 100 7.93 -4.89 -16.38
N LEU A 101 8.01 -3.84 -15.58
CA LEU A 101 7.11 -2.68 -15.68
C LEU A 101 7.32 -1.91 -16.99
N GLN A 102 8.57 -1.77 -17.45
CA GLN A 102 8.88 -1.15 -18.74
C GLN A 102 8.29 -1.95 -19.91
N ARG A 103 8.39 -3.29 -19.88
CA ARG A 103 7.76 -4.16 -20.89
C ARG A 103 6.23 -4.05 -20.92
N GLN A 104 5.62 -3.69 -19.79
CA GLN A 104 4.18 -3.49 -19.65
C GLN A 104 3.75 -2.04 -19.92
N GLY A 105 4.68 -1.12 -20.22
CA GLY A 105 4.38 0.30 -20.44
C GLY A 105 3.96 1.05 -19.17
N LEU A 106 4.16 0.47 -17.98
CA LEU A 106 3.76 1.06 -16.69
C LEU A 106 4.84 1.96 -16.08
N LEU A 107 6.06 1.90 -16.62
CA LEU A 107 7.17 2.74 -16.20
C LEU A 107 7.92 3.19 -17.45
N GLU A 108 8.16 4.50 -17.56
CA GLU A 108 8.94 5.04 -18.66
C GLU A 108 10.34 4.43 -18.69
N ALA A 109 10.87 4.22 -19.90
CA ALA A 109 12.30 3.96 -20.05
C ALA A 109 13.05 5.16 -19.46
N ALA A 110 14.10 4.92 -18.67
CA ALA A 110 14.96 6.02 -18.26
C ALA A 110 15.47 6.72 -19.54
N PRO A 111 15.50 8.07 -19.58
CA PRO A 111 16.09 8.75 -20.73
C PRO A 111 17.51 8.20 -20.92
N SER A 112 17.84 7.85 -22.16
CA SER A 112 19.23 7.52 -22.52
C SER A 112 20.13 8.69 -22.10
N PRO A 113 21.29 8.43 -21.49
CA PRO A 113 22.25 9.48 -21.14
C PRO A 113 22.73 10.26 -22.37
#